data_AF-A0AA91VES1-F1
#
_entry.id   AF-A0AA91VES1-F1
#
_cell.length_a   1.000
_cell.length_b   1.000
_cell.length_c   1.000
_cell.angle_alpha   90.00
_cell.angle_beta   90.00
_cell.angle_gamma   90.00
#
_symmetry.space_group_name_H-M   'P 1'
#
loop_
_entity.id
_entity.type
_entity.pdbx_description
1 polymer ?
#
loop_
_entity_poly.entity_id
_entity_poly.type
_entity_poly.pdbx_seq_one_letter_code
_entity_poly.pdbx_strand_id
1 'polypeptide(L)'
;MQFVTEWIRNIIVFLLLATMLHLILPNSNLQKYVKFVVSLLLVVLILTPLFKLLQTDVNEVIANFNQEKYVTDGSVKNSIDTKKKEIQALTRAYSLEEMAVKMKKEVGKEFEKKYGVTVSEIKVIAPETKEEVKTAKDIQSVIVTLKEAEPKKNDAIETVKPVEINTKEPRKTSEETNVEMKEFFSNKWQLEDKQIQVQMEGGTGRVNGQ
;
A
#
# COMPACT_ATOMS: atom_id res chain seq x y z
N MET A 1 -17.14 10.85 39.21
CA MET A 1 -16.73 10.74 40.63
C MET A 1 -17.91 10.56 41.58
N GLN A 2 -18.99 11.35 41.46
CA GLN A 2 -20.17 11.27 42.35
C GLN A 2 -20.78 9.85 42.44
N PHE A 3 -20.93 9.15 41.31
CA PHE A 3 -21.46 7.77 41.28
C PHE A 3 -20.67 6.79 42.19
N VAL A 4 -19.33 6.83 42.11
CA VAL A 4 -18.47 5.94 42.91
C VAL A 4 -18.56 6.31 44.39
N THR A 5 -18.59 7.61 44.70
CA THR A 5 -18.74 8.11 46.07
C THR A 5 -20.08 7.70 46.69
N GLU A 6 -21.19 7.81 45.94
CA GLU A 6 -22.52 7.39 46.40
C GLU A 6 -22.63 5.88 46.57
N TRP A 7 -22.04 5.10 45.64
CA TRP A 7 -22.00 3.65 45.73
C TRP A 7 -21.24 3.18 46.98
N ILE A 8 -20.05 3.72 47.22
CA ILE A 8 -19.26 3.41 48.41
C ILE A 8 -20.00 3.84 49.69
N ARG A 9 -20.64 5.02 49.69
CA ARG A 9 -21.47 5.47 50.82
C ARG A 9 -22.58 4.48 51.13
N ASN A 10 -23.27 3.95 50.11
CA ASN A 10 -24.34 2.96 50.29
C ASN A 10 -23.80 1.65 50.88
N ILE A 11 -22.61 1.19 50.46
CA ILE A 11 -21.94 0.03 51.07
C ILE A 11 -21.62 0.29 52.54
N ILE A 12 -21.07 1.45 52.88
CA ILE A 12 -20.73 1.80 54.26
C ILE A 12 -21.98 1.82 55.14
N VAL A 13 -23.06 2.48 54.69
CA VAL A 13 -24.34 2.52 55.42
C VAL A 13 -24.92 1.12 55.59
N PHE A 14 -24.87 0.28 54.55
CA PHE A 14 -25.30 -1.11 54.63
C PHE A 14 -24.48 -1.91 55.65
N LEU A 15 -23.15 -1.77 55.66
CA LEU A 15 -22.28 -2.43 56.63
C LEU A 15 -22.60 -2.01 58.07
N LEU A 16 -22.86 -0.72 58.30
CA LEU A 16 -23.28 -0.23 59.62
C LEU A 16 -24.61 -0.88 60.04
N LEU A 17 -25.61 -0.92 59.15
CA LEU A 17 -26.88 -1.59 59.43
C LEU A 17 -26.71 -3.10 59.66
N ALA A 18 -25.87 -3.76 58.88
CA ALA A 18 -25.57 -5.18 59.01
C ALA A 18 -24.90 -5.50 60.36
N THR A 19 -23.98 -4.65 60.82
CA THR A 19 -23.35 -4.81 62.14
C THR A 19 -24.35 -4.59 63.28
N MET A 20 -25.22 -3.58 63.17
CA MET A 20 -26.29 -3.34 64.14
C MET A 20 -27.27 -4.52 64.20
N LEU A 21 -27.67 -5.05 63.03
CA LEU A 21 -28.51 -6.24 62.93
C LEU A 21 -27.84 -7.46 63.56
N HIS A 22 -26.53 -7.62 63.37
CA HIS A 22 -25.78 -8.71 63.97
C HIS A 22 -25.78 -8.65 65.51
N LEU A 23 -25.67 -7.45 66.08
CA LEU A 23 -25.66 -7.22 67.53
C LEU A 23 -27.02 -7.50 68.19
N ILE A 24 -28.11 -7.19 67.51
CA ILE A 24 -29.47 -7.42 68.01
C ILE A 24 -29.85 -8.90 67.92
N LEU A 25 -29.31 -9.64 66.94
CA LEU A 25 -29.69 -11.02 66.73
C LEU A 25 -29.18 -11.97 67.85
N PRO A 26 -30.07 -12.73 68.51
CA PRO A 26 -29.66 -13.71 69.51
C PRO A 26 -28.88 -14.85 68.85
N ASN A 27 -27.96 -15.44 69.62
CA ASN A 27 -27.12 -16.55 69.18
C ASN A 27 -27.98 -17.81 68.99
N SER A 28 -28.57 -17.91 67.80
CA SER A 28 -29.57 -18.91 67.39
C SER A 28 -29.22 -19.46 66.02
N ASN A 29 -29.83 -20.58 65.65
CA ASN A 29 -29.68 -21.11 64.30
C ASN A 29 -30.15 -20.10 63.22
N LEU A 30 -31.13 -19.24 63.54
CA LEU A 30 -31.59 -18.16 62.64
C LEU A 30 -30.47 -17.17 62.29
N GLN A 31 -29.56 -16.90 63.23
CA GLN A 31 -28.44 -15.97 63.00
C GLN A 31 -27.53 -16.42 61.86
N LYS A 32 -27.37 -17.73 61.66
CA LYS A 32 -26.55 -18.27 60.56
C LYS A 32 -27.18 -17.97 59.19
N TYR A 33 -28.50 -18.10 59.09
CA TYR A 33 -29.23 -17.81 57.85
C TYR A 33 -29.27 -16.31 57.56
N VAL A 34 -29.49 -15.48 58.58
CA VAL A 34 -29.45 -14.02 58.41
C VAL A 34 -28.06 -13.56 57.98
N LYS A 35 -26.98 -14.08 58.58
CA LYS A 35 -25.60 -13.81 58.14
C LYS A 35 -25.38 -14.19 56.68
N PHE A 36 -25.87 -15.35 56.25
CA PHE A 36 -25.74 -15.78 54.85
C PHE A 36 -26.43 -14.82 53.89
N VAL A 37 -27.68 -14.44 54.19
CA VAL A 37 -28.46 -13.53 53.34
C VAL A 37 -27.84 -12.13 53.30
N VAL A 38 -27.40 -11.60 54.44
CA VAL A 38 -26.73 -10.29 54.52
C VAL A 38 -25.43 -10.29 53.71
N SER A 39 -24.63 -11.35 53.79
CA SER A 39 -23.42 -11.50 52.97
C SER A 39 -23.73 -11.59 51.48
N LEU A 40 -24.80 -12.29 51.10
CA LEU A 40 -25.24 -12.36 49.71
C LEU A 40 -25.71 -11.00 49.20
N LEU A 41 -26.47 -10.25 50.01
CA LEU A 41 -26.88 -8.89 49.69
C LEU A 41 -25.67 -7.95 49.52
N LEU A 42 -24.64 -8.08 50.35
CA LEU A 42 -23.39 -7.34 50.20
C LEU A 42 -22.72 -7.61 48.85
N VAL A 43 -22.64 -8.89 48.46
CA VAL A 43 -22.06 -9.30 47.18
C VAL A 43 -22.83 -8.68 46.01
N VAL A 44 -24.17 -8.70 46.04
CA VAL A 44 -25.01 -8.06 45.02
C VAL A 44 -24.77 -6.54 44.96
N LEU A 45 -24.64 -5.89 46.11
CA LEU A 45 -24.37 -4.45 46.22
C LEU A 45 -23.01 -4.08 45.61
N ILE A 46 -22.00 -4.94 45.79
CA ILE A 46 -20.67 -4.79 45.19
C ILE A 46 -20.69 -5.05 43.68
N LEU A 47 -21.51 -6.01 43.22
CA LEU A 47 -21.66 -6.34 41.80
C LEU A 47 -22.48 -5.31 41.00
N THR A 48 -23.24 -4.43 41.67
CA THR A 48 -24.09 -3.42 41.03
C THR A 48 -23.36 -2.55 39.98
N PRO A 49 -22.17 -1.95 40.25
CA PRO A 49 -21.41 -1.22 39.23
C PRO A 49 -20.94 -2.11 38.09
N LEU A 50 -20.63 -3.39 38.35
CA LEU A 50 -20.22 -4.34 37.31
C LEU A 50 -21.36 -4.58 36.32
N PHE A 51 -22.60 -4.73 36.80
CA PHE A 51 -23.77 -4.83 35.93
C PHE A 51 -24.00 -3.57 35.09
N LYS A 52 -23.73 -2.37 35.63
CA LYS A 52 -23.80 -1.12 34.85
C LYS A 52 -22.76 -1.09 33.73
N LEU A 53 -21.54 -1.55 34.00
CA LEU A 53 -20.48 -1.65 32.98
C LEU A 53 -20.82 -2.65 31.88
N LEU A 54 -21.52 -3.74 32.22
CA LEU A 54 -21.98 -4.74 31.26
C LEU A 54 -23.19 -4.30 30.42
N GLN A 55 -24.06 -3.45 30.98
CA GLN A 55 -25.21 -2.88 30.27
C GLN A 55 -24.87 -1.67 29.42
N THR A 56 -23.71 -1.07 29.67
CA THR A 56 -23.27 0.06 28.85
C THR A 56 -22.82 -0.48 27.51
N ASP A 57 -23.45 -0.04 26.42
CA ASP A 57 -23.02 -0.40 25.07
C ASP A 57 -21.58 0.05 24.92
N VAL A 58 -20.68 -0.92 24.80
CA VAL A 58 -19.24 -0.69 24.67
C VAL A 58 -18.98 0.21 23.46
N ASN A 59 -19.82 0.13 22.42
CA ASN A 59 -19.74 1.02 21.26
C ASN A 59 -20.12 2.47 21.60
N GLU A 60 -21.08 2.69 22.49
CA GLU A 60 -21.52 4.02 22.91
C GLU A 60 -20.51 4.67 23.87
N VAL A 61 -19.89 3.91 24.76
CA VAL A 61 -18.77 4.41 25.60
C VAL A 61 -17.54 4.68 24.77
N ILE A 62 -17.20 3.84 23.80
CA ILE A 62 -16.08 4.10 22.88
C ILE A 62 -16.39 5.33 22.02
N ALA A 63 -17.63 5.50 21.56
CA ALA A 63 -18.06 6.69 20.82
C ALA A 63 -17.96 7.97 21.67
N ASN A 64 -18.38 7.93 22.93
CA ASN A 64 -18.36 9.09 23.84
C ASN A 64 -16.95 9.40 24.39
N PHE A 65 -16.11 8.38 24.61
CA PHE A 65 -14.69 8.56 24.97
C PHE A 65 -13.89 9.18 23.81
N ASN A 66 -14.36 8.95 22.59
CA ASN A 66 -13.88 9.60 21.38
C ASN A 66 -14.45 11.02 21.21
N GLN A 67 -15.65 11.34 21.68
CA GLN A 67 -16.27 12.65 21.43
C GLN A 67 -15.49 13.87 21.97
N GLU A 68 -14.75 13.77 23.08
CA GLU A 68 -13.87 14.88 23.53
C GLU A 68 -12.67 15.12 22.59
N LYS A 69 -12.37 14.19 21.67
CA LYS A 69 -11.35 14.35 20.61
C LYS A 69 -11.92 14.52 19.20
N TYR A 70 -13.24 14.43 19.03
CA TYR A 70 -13.89 14.41 17.71
C TYR A 70 -14.53 15.75 17.31
N VAL A 71 -13.92 16.87 17.68
CA VAL A 71 -14.07 18.13 16.92
C VAL A 71 -13.23 18.09 15.62
N THR A 72 -12.62 16.94 15.29
CA THR A 72 -11.55 16.78 14.28
C THR A 72 -11.86 15.67 13.26
N ASP A 73 -13.14 15.39 12.97
CA ASP A 73 -13.53 14.32 12.03
C ASP A 73 -13.05 14.59 10.58
N GLY A 74 -12.99 15.86 10.17
CA GLY A 74 -12.53 16.24 8.83
C GLY A 74 -11.03 16.03 8.57
N SER A 75 -10.16 16.28 9.56
CA SER A 75 -8.71 16.25 9.32
C SER A 75 -8.10 14.85 9.46
N VAL A 76 -8.68 13.98 10.30
CA VAL A 76 -8.30 12.57 10.39
C VAL A 76 -8.70 11.84 9.12
N LYS A 77 -9.93 12.05 8.63
CA LYS A 77 -10.38 11.46 7.36
C LYS A 77 -9.52 11.93 6.19
N ASN A 78 -9.22 13.23 6.11
CA ASN A 78 -8.34 13.76 5.08
C ASN A 78 -6.93 13.14 5.16
N SER A 79 -6.37 12.96 6.36
CA SER A 79 -5.04 12.35 6.54
C SER A 79 -5.01 10.87 6.18
N ILE A 80 -6.13 10.15 6.36
CA ILE A 80 -6.26 8.75 5.94
C ILE A 80 -6.40 8.67 4.41
N ASP A 81 -7.20 9.55 3.81
CA ASP A 81 -7.39 9.62 2.37
C ASP A 81 -6.10 10.02 1.64
N THR A 82 -5.29 10.94 2.19
CA THR A 82 -3.98 11.29 1.63
C THR A 82 -3.01 10.12 1.72
N LYS A 83 -2.89 9.47 2.89
CA LYS A 83 -2.04 8.28 3.05
C LYS A 83 -2.45 7.14 2.12
N LYS A 84 -3.76 6.93 1.92
CA LYS A 84 -4.25 5.94 0.97
C LYS A 84 -3.78 6.24 -0.46
N LYS A 85 -3.89 7.49 -0.91
CA LYS A 85 -3.40 7.92 -2.24
C LYS A 85 -1.89 7.74 -2.38
N GLU A 86 -1.12 8.09 -1.36
CA GLU A 86 0.33 7.89 -1.35
C GLU A 86 0.70 6.41 -1.49
N ILE A 87 0.04 5.53 -0.73
CA ILE A 87 0.26 4.07 -0.80
C ILE A 87 -0.12 3.50 -2.18
N GLN A 88 -1.23 3.97 -2.76
CA GLN A 88 -1.64 3.56 -4.11
C GLN A 88 -0.60 4.00 -5.16
N ALA A 89 -0.08 5.24 -5.05
CA ALA A 89 0.96 5.74 -5.95
C ALA A 89 2.27 4.92 -5.86
N LEU A 90 2.69 4.56 -4.64
CA LEU A 90 3.88 3.72 -4.42
C LEU A 90 3.72 2.31 -4.99
N THR A 91 2.58 1.66 -4.71
CA THR A 91 2.27 0.31 -5.23
C THR A 91 2.27 0.31 -6.76
N ARG A 92 1.73 1.36 -7.37
CA ARG A 92 1.71 1.52 -8.81
C ARG A 92 3.10 1.73 -9.40
N ALA A 93 3.91 2.62 -8.81
CA ALA A 93 5.27 2.87 -9.27
C ALA A 93 6.11 1.59 -9.23
N TYR A 94 6.04 0.84 -8.13
CA TYR A 94 6.70 -0.45 -7.98
C TYR A 94 6.27 -1.47 -9.05
N SER A 95 4.95 -1.56 -9.32
CA SER A 95 4.41 -2.49 -10.31
C SER A 95 4.89 -2.17 -11.74
N LEU A 96 4.93 -0.87 -12.09
CA LEU A 96 5.41 -0.40 -13.40
C LEU A 96 6.91 -0.63 -13.56
N GLU A 97 7.70 -0.42 -12.51
CA GLU A 97 9.14 -0.68 -12.50
C GLU A 97 9.44 -2.17 -12.66
N GLU A 98 8.74 -3.04 -11.92
CA GLU A 98 8.90 -4.50 -12.05
C GLU A 98 8.56 -4.98 -13.47
N MET A 99 7.50 -4.44 -14.07
CA MET A 99 7.11 -4.73 -15.44
C MET A 99 8.18 -4.26 -16.44
N ALA A 100 8.70 -3.04 -16.29
CA ALA A 100 9.79 -2.52 -17.12
C ALA A 100 11.04 -3.40 -17.07
N VAL A 101 11.44 -3.85 -15.87
CA VAL A 101 12.59 -4.75 -15.67
C VAL A 101 12.36 -6.09 -16.37
N LYS A 102 11.17 -6.68 -16.26
CA LYS A 102 10.81 -7.93 -16.97
C LYS A 102 10.88 -7.75 -18.48
N MET A 103 10.28 -6.67 -19.01
CA MET A 103 10.29 -6.35 -20.44
C MET A 103 11.72 -6.16 -20.97
N LYS A 104 12.59 -5.48 -20.21
CA LYS A 104 14.01 -5.29 -20.57
C LYS A 104 14.76 -6.62 -20.61
N LYS A 105 14.52 -7.50 -19.62
CA LYS A 105 15.15 -8.82 -19.55
C LYS A 105 14.73 -9.73 -20.71
N GLU A 106 13.48 -9.64 -21.14
CA GLU A 106 12.92 -10.43 -22.24
C GLU A 106 13.57 -10.09 -23.59
N VAL A 107 13.78 -8.80 -23.87
CA VAL A 107 14.27 -8.35 -25.18
C VAL A 107 15.78 -8.12 -25.24
N GLY A 108 16.43 -7.81 -24.11
CA GLY A 108 17.77 -7.22 -24.11
C GLY A 108 18.83 -8.00 -24.90
N LYS A 109 18.96 -9.31 -24.67
CA LYS A 109 19.98 -10.14 -25.35
C LYS A 109 19.70 -10.35 -26.84
N GLU A 110 18.43 -10.46 -27.21
CA GLU A 110 18.02 -10.68 -28.61
C GLU A 110 18.17 -9.39 -29.41
N PHE A 111 17.76 -8.27 -28.81
CA PHE A 111 17.82 -6.94 -29.41
C PHE A 111 19.28 -6.51 -29.66
N GLU A 112 20.17 -6.70 -28.68
CA GLU A 112 21.60 -6.37 -28.80
C GLU A 112 22.27 -7.15 -29.94
N LYS A 113 21.98 -8.45 -30.08
CA LYS A 113 22.54 -9.28 -31.16
C LYS A 113 22.03 -8.88 -32.54
N LYS A 114 20.77 -8.46 -32.65
CA LYS A 114 20.13 -8.16 -33.93
C LYS A 114 20.43 -6.75 -34.43
N TYR A 115 20.53 -5.77 -33.52
CA TYR A 115 20.65 -4.36 -33.88
C TYR A 115 21.95 -3.70 -33.42
N GLY A 116 22.81 -4.38 -32.66
CA GLY A 116 24.10 -3.84 -32.21
C GLY A 116 23.99 -2.71 -31.16
N VAL A 117 22.81 -2.53 -30.59
CA VAL A 117 22.50 -1.49 -29.59
C VAL A 117 21.85 -2.11 -28.36
N THR A 118 22.08 -1.53 -27.19
CA THR A 118 21.59 -2.03 -25.92
C THR A 118 20.39 -1.22 -25.43
N VAL A 119 19.40 -1.88 -24.83
CA VAL A 119 18.30 -1.20 -24.14
C VAL A 119 18.78 -0.68 -22.79
N SER A 120 18.95 0.64 -22.66
CA SER A 120 19.36 1.29 -21.41
C SER A 120 18.22 1.34 -20.40
N GLU A 121 17.06 1.84 -20.80
CA GLU A 121 15.93 2.08 -19.91
C GLU A 121 14.61 1.75 -20.61
N ILE A 122 13.65 1.22 -19.85
CA ILE A 122 12.26 1.08 -20.30
C ILE A 122 11.39 1.81 -19.27
N LYS A 123 10.54 2.74 -19.73
CA LYS A 123 9.52 3.38 -18.90
C LYS A 123 8.15 2.94 -19.36
N VAL A 124 7.38 2.36 -18.45
CA VAL A 124 6.00 1.94 -18.69
C VAL A 124 5.06 3.00 -18.10
N ILE A 125 4.16 3.51 -18.92
CA ILE A 125 3.17 4.54 -18.55
C ILE A 125 1.79 3.89 -18.62
N ALA A 126 1.03 4.00 -17.54
CA ALA A 126 -0.35 3.54 -17.46
C ALA A 126 -1.30 4.73 -17.19
N PRO A 127 -2.62 4.61 -17.45
CA PRO A 127 -3.61 5.65 -17.14
C PRO A 127 -3.79 5.88 -15.64
N GLU A 128 -3.87 7.12 -15.16
CA GLU A 128 -4.02 7.43 -13.72
C GLU A 128 -5.26 6.79 -13.08
N THR A 129 -6.29 6.49 -13.88
CA THR A 129 -7.55 5.88 -13.46
C THR A 129 -7.45 4.41 -13.03
N LYS A 130 -6.33 3.74 -13.30
CA LYS A 130 -6.10 2.33 -12.94
C LYS A 130 -5.34 2.23 -11.61
N GLU A 131 -6.00 1.75 -10.56
CA GLU A 131 -5.35 1.57 -9.24
C GLU A 131 -4.27 0.49 -9.27
N GLU A 132 -4.46 -0.58 -10.04
CA GLU A 132 -3.50 -1.67 -10.19
C GLU A 132 -3.20 -1.94 -11.67
N VAL A 133 -1.92 -2.04 -12.02
CA VAL A 133 -1.43 -2.39 -13.36
C VAL A 133 -0.95 -3.82 -13.32
N LYS A 134 -1.72 -4.75 -13.89
CA LYS A 134 -1.43 -6.20 -13.83
C LYS A 134 -0.98 -6.77 -15.16
N THR A 135 -1.43 -6.18 -16.25
CA THR A 135 -1.29 -6.77 -17.59
C THR A 135 -0.82 -5.73 -18.61
N ALA A 136 -0.24 -6.19 -19.72
CA ALA A 136 0.15 -5.32 -20.84
C ALA A 136 -1.02 -4.48 -21.39
N LYS A 137 -2.26 -4.95 -21.25
CA LYS A 137 -3.49 -4.23 -21.65
C LYS A 137 -3.79 -3.00 -20.78
N ASP A 138 -3.20 -2.90 -19.60
CA ASP A 138 -3.37 -1.76 -18.69
C ASP A 138 -2.35 -0.63 -19.00
N ILE A 139 -1.44 -0.86 -19.95
CA ILE A 139 -0.40 0.08 -20.35
C ILE A 139 -0.96 1.06 -21.38
N GLN A 140 -0.69 2.35 -21.17
CA GLN A 140 -0.97 3.41 -22.13
C GLN A 140 0.16 3.52 -23.16
N SER A 141 1.41 3.61 -22.69
CA SER A 141 2.58 3.72 -23.56
C SER A 141 3.85 3.17 -22.91
N VAL A 142 4.81 2.76 -23.75
CA VAL A 142 6.13 2.29 -23.35
C VAL A 142 7.19 3.13 -24.08
N ILE A 143 8.11 3.70 -23.31
CA ILE A 143 9.25 4.44 -23.84
C ILE A 143 10.50 3.57 -23.65
N VAL A 144 11.19 3.30 -24.75
CA VAL A 144 12.41 2.51 -24.79
C VAL A 144 13.59 3.42 -25.11
N THR A 145 14.52 3.54 -24.18
CA THR A 145 15.77 4.29 -24.37
C THR A 145 16.88 3.31 -24.75
N LEU A 146 17.52 3.57 -25.89
CA LEU A 146 18.59 2.76 -26.47
C LEU A 146 19.94 3.47 -26.31
N LYS A 147 21.03 2.71 -26.15
CA LYS A 147 22.40 3.21 -26.14
C LYS A 147 23.26 2.35 -27.06
N GLU A 148 24.28 2.97 -27.66
CA GLU A 148 25.31 2.22 -28.39
C GLU A 148 25.97 1.19 -27.48
N ALA A 149 26.14 -0.04 -27.99
CA ALA A 149 26.80 -1.09 -27.24
C ALA A 149 28.27 -0.71 -27.03
N GLU A 150 28.68 -0.46 -25.79
CA GLU A 150 30.09 -0.21 -25.48
C GLU A 150 30.92 -1.45 -25.77
N PRO A 151 32.10 -1.34 -26.43
CA PRO A 151 32.98 -2.47 -26.62
C PRO A 151 33.43 -2.99 -25.26
N LYS A 152 33.14 -4.26 -24.96
CA LYS A 152 33.52 -4.92 -23.70
C LYS A 152 35.04 -4.81 -23.51
N LYS A 153 35.48 -4.06 -22.49
CA LYS A 153 36.85 -4.10 -21.97
C LYS A 153 37.06 -5.40 -21.17
N ASN A 154 37.35 -6.51 -21.84
CA ASN A 154 38.51 -7.36 -21.56
C ASN A 154 38.57 -8.61 -22.45
N ASP A 155 39.78 -8.83 -22.94
CA ASP A 155 40.39 -9.99 -23.60
C ASP A 155 39.95 -10.46 -24.99
N ALA A 156 41.00 -10.61 -25.83
CA ALA A 156 41.08 -11.05 -27.22
C ALA A 156 40.66 -10.02 -28.28
N ILE A 157 41.69 -9.50 -28.96
CA ILE A 157 41.59 -8.82 -30.24
C ILE A 157 40.99 -9.82 -31.25
N GLU A 158 39.67 -9.83 -31.40
CA GLU A 158 39.07 -10.44 -32.59
C GLU A 158 39.21 -9.43 -33.73
N THR A 159 40.12 -9.79 -34.63
CA THR A 159 40.38 -9.22 -35.94
C THR A 159 39.13 -8.55 -36.54
N VAL A 160 39.23 -7.23 -36.71
CA VAL A 160 38.38 -6.43 -37.59
C VAL A 160 38.14 -7.22 -38.88
N LYS A 161 36.91 -7.69 -39.08
CA LYS A 161 36.49 -8.15 -40.40
C LYS A 161 36.58 -6.93 -41.32
N PRO A 162 37.37 -6.99 -42.40
CA PRO A 162 37.48 -5.88 -43.33
C PRO A 162 36.07 -5.51 -43.82
N VAL A 163 35.81 -4.21 -43.88
CA VAL A 163 34.58 -3.67 -44.45
C VAL A 163 34.56 -4.04 -45.93
N GLU A 164 33.83 -5.10 -46.29
CA GLU A 164 33.46 -5.35 -47.68
C GLU A 164 32.44 -4.30 -48.07
N ILE A 165 32.90 -3.29 -48.80
CA ILE A 165 32.05 -2.28 -49.43
C ILE A 165 31.37 -2.95 -50.62
N ASN A 166 30.24 -3.65 -50.37
CA ASN A 166 29.31 -4.01 -51.43
C ASN A 166 28.40 -2.81 -51.71
N THR A 167 28.70 -2.10 -52.80
CA THR A 167 27.94 -0.95 -53.34
C THR A 167 26.59 -1.33 -53.99
N LYS A 168 26.00 -2.47 -53.63
CA LYS A 168 24.80 -3.02 -54.30
C LYS A 168 23.51 -2.93 -53.49
N GLU A 169 23.54 -2.42 -52.27
CA GLU A 169 22.35 -2.25 -51.44
C GLU A 169 22.18 -0.80 -50.98
N PRO A 170 20.99 -0.20 -51.13
CA PRO A 170 20.75 1.17 -50.75
C PRO A 170 20.88 1.32 -49.22
N ARG A 171 21.56 2.38 -48.79
CA ARG A 171 21.74 2.75 -47.38
C ARG A 171 20.36 2.98 -46.75
N LYS A 172 19.95 2.12 -45.80
CA LYS A 172 18.73 2.35 -45.02
C LYS A 172 18.86 3.66 -44.24
N THR A 173 17.85 4.52 -44.34
CA THR A 173 17.83 5.81 -43.65
C THR A 173 17.55 5.58 -42.16
N SER A 174 18.05 6.45 -41.27
CA SER A 174 17.84 6.35 -39.80
C SER A 174 16.36 6.22 -39.40
N GLU A 175 15.43 6.67 -40.24
CA GLU A 175 13.99 6.54 -40.05
C GLU A 175 13.51 5.10 -40.25
N GLU A 176 14.01 4.38 -41.26
CA GLU A 176 13.65 2.98 -41.54
C GLU A 176 14.12 2.04 -40.42
N THR A 177 15.31 2.30 -39.86
CA THR A 177 15.86 1.52 -38.75
C THR A 177 15.03 1.69 -37.46
N ASN A 178 14.52 2.89 -37.19
CA ASN A 178 13.65 3.13 -36.04
C ASN A 178 12.28 2.45 -36.19
N VAL A 179 11.73 2.38 -37.40
CA VAL A 179 10.48 1.65 -37.69
C VAL A 179 10.66 0.15 -37.44
N GLU A 180 11.75 -0.45 -37.92
CA GLU A 180 12.05 -1.88 -37.71
C GLU A 180 12.28 -2.23 -36.23
N MET A 181 12.92 -1.36 -35.47
CA MET A 181 13.10 -1.54 -34.02
C MET A 181 11.77 -1.45 -33.27
N LYS A 182 10.90 -0.53 -33.69
CA LYS A 182 9.57 -0.34 -33.13
C LYS A 182 8.67 -1.56 -33.37
N GLU A 183 8.66 -2.09 -34.59
CA GLU A 183 7.95 -3.34 -34.92
C GLU A 183 8.46 -4.53 -34.11
N PHE A 184 9.76 -4.61 -33.84
CA PHE A 184 10.31 -5.67 -32.98
C PHE A 184 9.69 -5.64 -31.58
N PHE A 185 9.65 -4.48 -30.93
CA PHE A 185 9.06 -4.33 -29.60
C PHE A 185 7.54 -4.56 -29.60
N SER A 186 6.86 -4.08 -30.63
CA SER A 186 5.41 -4.26 -30.86
C SER A 186 5.03 -5.74 -30.91
N ASN A 187 5.75 -6.51 -31.73
CA ASN A 187 5.54 -7.95 -31.85
C ASN A 187 5.88 -8.72 -30.57
N LYS A 188 6.95 -8.34 -29.85
CA LYS A 188 7.34 -9.01 -28.60
C LYS A 188 6.34 -8.76 -27.47
N TRP A 189 5.91 -7.53 -27.28
CA TRP A 189 5.05 -7.15 -26.15
C TRP A 189 3.56 -7.18 -26.47
N GLN A 190 3.18 -7.47 -27.73
CA GLN A 190 1.80 -7.46 -28.22
C GLN A 190 1.10 -6.12 -27.94
N LEU A 191 1.87 -5.03 -28.06
CA LEU A 191 1.40 -3.66 -27.90
C LEU A 191 1.23 -3.03 -29.27
N GLU A 192 0.29 -2.10 -29.42
CA GLU A 192 0.14 -1.40 -30.69
C GLU A 192 1.33 -0.47 -30.93
N ASP A 193 1.74 -0.29 -32.19
CA ASP A 193 2.85 0.58 -32.56
C ASP A 193 2.70 2.00 -31.99
N LYS A 194 1.47 2.53 -31.96
CA LYS A 194 1.21 3.87 -31.40
C LYS A 194 1.51 3.99 -29.90
N GLN A 195 1.63 2.88 -29.18
CA GLN A 195 1.95 2.84 -27.75
C GLN A 195 3.46 2.77 -27.49
N ILE A 196 4.28 2.46 -28.50
CA ILE A 196 5.73 2.30 -28.33
C ILE A 196 6.47 3.51 -28.90
N GLN A 197 7.33 4.08 -28.06
CA GLN A 197 8.25 5.15 -28.44
C GLN A 197 9.69 4.67 -28.22
N VAL A 198 10.54 4.85 -29.22
CA VAL A 198 11.95 4.45 -29.17
C VAL A 198 12.79 5.72 -29.30
N GLN A 199 13.77 5.89 -28.40
CA GLN A 199 14.67 7.04 -28.37
C GLN A 199 16.12 6.63 -28.10
N MET A 200 17.08 7.38 -28.63
CA MET A 200 18.51 7.15 -28.41
C MET A 200 19.04 8.03 -27.26
N GLU A 201 19.78 7.43 -26.33
CA GLU A 201 20.46 8.09 -25.22
C GLU A 201 21.61 8.96 -25.77
N GLY A 202 21.47 10.28 -25.67
CA GLY A 202 22.45 11.24 -26.20
C GLY A 202 22.06 11.94 -27.51
N GLY A 203 20.89 11.64 -28.07
CA GLY A 203 20.32 12.39 -29.19
C GLY A 203 19.80 13.74 -28.71
N THR A 204 20.53 14.83 -29.00
CA THR A 204 19.98 16.19 -28.98
C THR A 204 18.94 16.32 -30.08
N GLY A 205 17.72 15.88 -29.78
CA GLY A 205 16.53 16.23 -30.56
C GLY A 205 16.31 17.72 -30.46
N ARG A 206 16.74 18.45 -31.49
CA ARG A 206 16.38 19.86 -31.67
C ARG A 206 14.87 19.98 -31.58
N VAL A 207 14.45 20.82 -30.64
CA VAL A 207 13.14 21.45 -30.62
C VAL A 207 12.88 22.06 -31.99
N ASN A 208 11.96 21.48 -32.75
CA ASN A 208 11.15 22.21 -33.72
C ASN A 208 9.74 22.17 -33.12
N GLY A 209 9.14 23.24 -32.61
CA GLY A 209 9.23 24.60 -33.11
C GLY A 209 8.31 24.78 -34.31
N GLN A 210 7.02 24.48 -34.14
CA GLN A 210 5.87 25.17 -34.73
C GLN A 210 4.59 24.80 -33.98
#